data_AF-A0A7J8GBG3-F1
#
_entry.id   AF-A0A7J8GBG3-F1
#
_cell.length_a   1.000
_cell.length_b   1.000
_cell.length_c   1.000
_cell.angle_alpha   90.00
_cell.angle_beta   90.00
_cell.angle_gamma   90.00
#
_symmetry.space_group_name_H-M   'P 1'
#
loop_
_entity.id
_entity.type
_entity.pdbx_description
1 polymer ?
#
loop_
_entity_poly.entity_id
_entity_poly.type
_entity_poly.pdbx_seq_one_letter_code
_entity_poly.pdbx_strand_id
1 'polypeptide(L)'
;MAGRSMQAARCPTDELSLTNCAVVNEKDFQSGQHVIVRTSPNHRYTFTLRTHPSVVPGSIAFSLPQRKWAGLSIGQEIEVSLYTFDKAKQCIGTMTIEIATGEQLLEALELLGNFKDKERTTIAQQVKGKKVWIGIKKLLMLIEMSLQMDPEYRVRKFLALLREEGASPLDFESGLFANTQ
;
A
#
# COMPACT_ATOMS: atom_id res chain seq x y z
N MET A 1 12.06 23.08 -16.48
CA MET A 1 12.46 22.15 -17.56
C MET A 1 11.23 21.80 -18.36
N ALA A 2 11.28 21.81 -19.70
CA ALA A 2 10.14 21.42 -20.53
C ALA A 2 9.80 19.93 -20.32
N GLY A 3 8.52 19.60 -20.26
CA GLY A 3 8.08 18.21 -20.23
C GLY A 3 8.29 17.52 -21.57
N ARG A 4 8.52 16.21 -21.55
CA ARG A 4 8.59 15.34 -22.72
C ARG A 4 7.32 14.48 -22.79
N SER A 5 6.81 14.25 -23.99
CA SER A 5 5.70 13.31 -24.19
C SER A 5 6.20 11.87 -24.07
N MET A 6 5.45 11.03 -23.37
CA MET A 6 5.74 9.61 -23.17
C MET A 6 4.45 8.79 -23.17
N GLN A 7 4.58 7.47 -23.39
CA GLN A 7 3.45 6.55 -23.27
C GLN A 7 3.46 5.81 -21.93
N ALA A 8 2.29 5.72 -21.28
CA ALA A 8 2.10 4.90 -20.10
C ALA A 8 2.12 3.41 -20.47
N ALA A 9 2.95 2.63 -19.78
CA ALA A 9 3.13 1.20 -20.01
C ALA A 9 2.83 0.38 -18.76
N ARG A 10 2.79 -0.95 -18.93
CA ARG A 10 2.64 -1.91 -17.81
C ARG A 10 3.99 -2.14 -17.14
N CYS A 11 4.03 -2.12 -15.81
CA CYS A 11 5.22 -2.55 -15.03
C CYS A 11 5.68 -3.95 -15.47
N PRO A 12 6.98 -4.17 -15.73
CA PRO A 12 7.45 -5.41 -16.34
C PRO A 12 7.51 -6.60 -15.37
N THR A 13 7.65 -6.38 -14.06
CA THR A 13 7.74 -7.47 -13.06
C THR A 13 6.97 -7.16 -11.78
N ASP A 14 6.63 -8.21 -11.03
CA ASP A 14 5.98 -8.07 -9.72
C ASP A 14 6.93 -7.47 -8.68
N GLU A 15 8.21 -7.86 -8.71
CA GLU A 15 9.25 -7.30 -7.85
C GLU A 15 9.35 -5.77 -8.02
N LEU A 16 9.36 -5.28 -9.27
CA LEU A 16 9.38 -3.84 -9.54
C LEU A 16 8.09 -3.15 -9.10
N SER A 17 6.96 -3.85 -9.15
CA SER A 17 5.67 -3.32 -8.69
C SER A 17 5.66 -3.04 -7.17
N LEU A 18 6.46 -3.77 -6.38
CA LEU A 18 6.62 -3.54 -4.94
C LEU A 18 7.51 -2.33 -4.61
N THR A 19 8.31 -1.83 -5.57
CA THR A 19 9.22 -0.70 -5.32
C THR A 19 8.52 0.66 -5.25
N ASN A 20 7.25 0.72 -5.67
CA ASN A 20 6.49 1.96 -5.86
C ASN A 20 7.20 3.02 -6.74
N CYS A 21 8.20 2.63 -7.53
CA CYS A 21 8.83 3.50 -8.54
C CYS A 21 8.05 3.41 -9.85
N ALA A 22 8.10 4.47 -10.65
CA ALA A 22 7.75 4.37 -12.07
C ALA A 22 8.98 3.86 -12.83
N VAL A 23 8.79 2.89 -13.73
CA VAL A 23 9.90 2.16 -14.35
C VAL A 23 10.13 2.70 -15.77
N VAL A 24 11.38 3.01 -16.10
CA VAL A 24 11.76 3.65 -17.37
C VAL A 24 12.94 2.92 -18.01
N ASN A 25 13.22 3.23 -19.27
CA ASN A 25 14.47 2.80 -19.90
C ASN A 25 15.63 3.72 -19.47
N GLU A 26 16.83 3.16 -19.36
CA GLU A 26 18.06 3.93 -19.05
C GLU A 26 18.46 4.95 -20.11
N LYS A 27 18.00 4.78 -21.36
CA LYS A 27 18.18 5.74 -22.45
C LYS A 27 17.42 7.04 -22.24
N ASP A 28 16.37 7.00 -21.42
CA ASP A 28 15.47 8.11 -21.18
C ASP A 28 15.80 8.90 -19.92
N PHE A 29 16.07 8.16 -18.84
CA PHE A 29 16.31 8.69 -17.50
C PHE A 29 17.21 7.74 -16.72
N GLN A 30 17.73 8.24 -15.60
CA GLN A 30 18.53 7.47 -14.66
C GLN A 30 17.72 7.10 -13.42
N SER A 31 18.03 5.94 -12.83
CA SER A 31 17.44 5.52 -11.55
C SER A 31 17.69 6.56 -10.45
N GLY A 32 16.70 6.77 -9.59
CA GLY A 32 16.76 7.73 -8.48
C GLY A 32 16.36 9.16 -8.85
N GLN A 33 16.17 9.48 -10.13
CA GLN A 33 15.56 10.75 -10.53
C GLN A 33 14.08 10.79 -10.14
N HIS A 34 13.53 11.99 -9.97
CA HIS A 34 12.10 12.19 -9.74
C HIS A 34 11.48 12.92 -10.93
N VAL A 35 10.21 12.61 -11.20
CA VAL A 35 9.45 13.26 -12.27
C VAL A 35 8.06 13.66 -11.80
N ILE A 36 7.54 14.72 -12.40
CA ILE A 36 6.11 14.99 -12.42
C ILE A 36 5.53 14.39 -13.70
N VAL A 37 4.51 13.55 -13.52
CA VAL A 37 3.66 13.00 -14.57
C VAL A 37 2.36 13.78 -14.59
N ARG A 38 2.08 14.47 -15.70
CA ARG A 38 0.83 15.22 -15.92
C ARG A 38 -0.11 14.40 -16.77
N THR A 39 -1.25 14.02 -16.21
CA THR A 39 -2.29 13.22 -16.89
C THR A 39 -3.43 14.08 -17.45
N SER A 40 -3.59 15.30 -16.94
CA SER A 40 -4.48 16.34 -17.45
C SER A 40 -4.02 17.72 -16.94
N PRO A 41 -4.60 18.86 -17.37
CA PRO A 41 -4.18 20.18 -16.92
C PRO A 41 -4.12 20.36 -15.39
N ASN A 42 -5.04 19.74 -14.66
CA ASN A 42 -5.18 19.86 -13.20
C ASN A 42 -4.65 18.66 -12.42
N HIS A 43 -4.21 17.58 -13.08
CA HIS A 43 -3.77 16.35 -12.40
C HIS A 43 -2.30 16.07 -12.67
N ARG A 44 -1.50 16.09 -11.60
CA ARG A 44 -0.05 15.90 -11.60
C ARG A 44 0.34 14.97 -10.47
N TYR A 45 1.21 14.01 -10.76
CA TYR A 45 1.66 13.00 -9.81
C TYR A 45 3.18 12.95 -9.82
N THR A 46 3.80 12.85 -8.65
CA THR A 46 5.26 12.77 -8.55
C THR A 46 5.69 11.33 -8.32
N PHE A 47 6.64 10.85 -9.12
CA PHE A 47 7.19 9.50 -8.99
C PHE A 47 8.71 9.54 -8.92
N THR A 48 9.29 8.62 -8.16
CA THR A 48 10.71 8.27 -8.27
C THR A 48 10.89 7.24 -9.38
N LEU A 49 11.96 7.39 -10.16
CA LEU A 49 12.27 6.54 -11.29
C LEU A 49 13.20 5.38 -10.93
N ARG A 50 12.95 4.23 -11.55
CA ARG A 50 13.87 3.08 -11.59
C ARG A 50 14.02 2.62 -13.03
N THR A 51 15.24 2.28 -13.44
CA THR A 51 15.52 1.81 -14.79
C THR A 51 15.34 0.31 -14.90
N HIS A 52 14.83 -0.16 -16.05
CA HIS A 52 14.81 -1.58 -16.39
C HIS A 52 14.91 -1.75 -17.91
N PRO A 53 15.78 -2.65 -18.41
CA PRO A 53 16.09 -2.75 -19.85
C PRO A 53 14.90 -3.19 -20.71
N SER A 54 13.90 -3.87 -20.12
CA SER A 54 12.70 -4.31 -20.86
C SER A 54 11.66 -3.21 -21.10
N VAL A 55 11.81 -2.03 -20.47
CA VAL A 55 10.91 -0.90 -20.75
C VAL A 55 11.28 -0.28 -22.08
N VAL A 56 10.30 -0.06 -22.96
CA VAL A 56 10.53 0.52 -24.28
C VAL A 56 10.93 1.99 -24.14
N PRO A 57 12.00 2.47 -24.78
CA PRO A 57 12.35 3.89 -24.78
C PRO A 57 11.19 4.78 -25.24
N GLY A 58 11.00 5.92 -24.58
CA GLY A 58 9.84 6.79 -24.78
C GLY A 58 8.59 6.37 -24.00
N SER A 59 8.63 5.27 -23.24
CA SER A 59 7.55 4.82 -22.36
C SER A 59 7.95 4.83 -20.89
N ILE A 60 6.96 4.96 -20.01
CA ILE A 60 7.11 4.88 -18.55
C ILE A 60 6.08 3.89 -18.02
N ALA A 61 6.58 2.87 -17.34
CA ALA A 61 5.81 1.73 -16.90
C ALA A 61 5.36 1.90 -15.45
N PHE A 62 4.07 1.61 -15.21
CA PHE A 62 3.43 1.77 -13.91
C PHE A 62 2.79 0.44 -13.46
N SER A 63 2.83 0.17 -12.16
CA SER A 63 2.11 -0.95 -11.55
C SER A 63 0.59 -0.69 -11.57
N LEU A 64 -0.21 -1.73 -11.33
CA LEU A 64 -1.67 -1.57 -11.29
C LEU A 64 -2.13 -0.56 -10.23
N PRO A 65 -1.61 -0.56 -8.98
CA PRO A 65 -1.94 0.45 -7.98
C PRO A 65 -1.64 1.88 -8.44
N GLN A 66 -0.46 2.11 -9.04
CA GLN A 66 -0.06 3.44 -9.53
C GLN A 66 -0.99 3.93 -10.64
N ARG A 67 -1.36 3.06 -11.59
CA ARG A 67 -2.29 3.42 -12.67
C ARG A 67 -3.68 3.75 -12.17
N LYS A 68 -4.21 2.96 -11.23
CA LYS A 68 -5.52 3.24 -10.60
C LYS A 68 -5.50 4.58 -9.85
N TRP A 69 -4.43 4.85 -9.10
CA TRP A 69 -4.29 6.11 -8.35
C TRP A 69 -4.17 7.33 -9.26
N ALA A 70 -3.37 7.24 -10.33
CA ALA A 70 -3.13 8.35 -11.24
C ALA A 70 -4.15 8.49 -12.38
N GLY A 71 -5.09 7.54 -12.51
CA GLY A 71 -6.08 7.50 -13.60
C GLY A 71 -5.45 7.23 -14.97
N LEU A 72 -4.49 6.32 -15.05
CA LEU A 72 -3.72 6.02 -16.27
C LEU A 72 -4.21 4.77 -17.00
N SER A 73 -4.34 4.88 -18.32
CA SER A 73 -4.55 3.76 -19.24
C SER A 73 -3.23 3.34 -19.90
N ILE A 74 -3.06 2.04 -20.23
CA ILE A 74 -1.90 1.60 -21.02
C ILE A 74 -1.99 2.20 -22.42
N GLY A 75 -0.88 2.68 -22.95
CA GLY A 75 -0.77 3.36 -24.24
C GLY A 75 -1.18 4.84 -24.20
N GLN A 76 -1.68 5.34 -23.07
CA GLN A 76 -2.02 6.75 -22.92
C GLN A 76 -0.78 7.64 -23.04
N GLU A 77 -0.89 8.71 -23.84
CA GLU A 77 0.12 9.75 -23.93
C GLU A 77 0.05 10.67 -22.70
N ILE A 78 1.19 10.91 -22.08
CA ILE A 78 1.36 11.70 -20.86
C ILE A 78 2.59 12.60 -20.96
N GLU A 79 2.52 13.75 -20.30
CA GLU A 79 3.67 14.64 -20.21
C GLU A 79 4.47 14.35 -18.94
N VAL A 80 5.77 14.16 -19.10
CA VAL A 80 6.71 13.83 -18.02
C VAL A 80 7.79 14.90 -17.95
N SER A 81 8.01 15.48 -16.78
CA SER A 81 9.06 16.49 -16.56
C SER A 81 9.90 16.13 -15.34
N LEU A 82 11.20 16.40 -15.40
CA LEU A 82 12.08 16.21 -14.25
C LEU A 82 11.63 17.09 -13.09
N TYR A 83 11.66 16.50 -11.89
CA TYR A 83 11.30 17.15 -10.65
C TYR A 83 12.45 17.09 -9.67
N THR A 84 12.68 18.20 -8.97
CA THR A 84 13.73 18.31 -7.95
C THR A 84 13.09 18.81 -6.67
N PHE A 85 13.21 18.02 -5.61
CA PHE A 85 12.71 18.39 -4.30
C PHE A 85 13.54 19.52 -3.68
N ASP A 86 12.86 20.51 -3.10
CA ASP A 86 13.46 21.45 -2.16
C ASP A 86 13.69 20.72 -0.82
N LYS A 87 14.92 20.27 -0.61
CA LYS A 87 15.32 19.50 0.57
C LYS A 87 15.15 20.27 1.89
N ALA A 88 15.05 21.60 1.86
CA ALA A 88 14.83 22.39 3.08
C ALA A 88 13.35 22.39 3.51
N LYS A 89 12.41 22.10 2.60
CA LYS A 89 10.96 22.27 2.83
C LYS A 89 10.14 21.02 2.57
N GLN A 90 10.64 20.09 1.76
CA GLN A 90 9.87 18.96 1.25
C GLN A 90 10.37 17.61 1.79
N CYS A 91 11.16 17.63 2.86
CA CYS A 91 11.45 16.43 3.64
C CYS A 91 10.25 16.05 4.50
N ILE A 92 9.98 14.76 4.58
CA ILE A 92 8.90 14.23 5.41
C ILE A 92 9.37 14.18 6.86
N GLY A 93 8.79 15.01 7.71
CA GLY A 93 9.04 14.95 9.16
C GLY A 93 8.28 13.81 9.85
N THR A 94 7.04 13.56 9.43
CA THR A 94 6.20 12.48 9.98
C THR A 94 5.26 11.98 8.89
N MET A 95 5.03 10.66 8.85
CA MET A 95 4.08 10.03 7.95
C MET A 95 3.24 9.02 8.73
N THR A 96 1.92 9.10 8.59
CA THR A 96 0.99 8.10 9.11
C THR A 96 0.45 7.32 7.94
N ILE A 97 0.68 6.01 7.94
CA ILE A 97 0.18 5.07 6.93
C ILE A 97 -0.77 4.11 7.62
N GLU A 98 -1.95 3.93 7.03
CA GLU A 98 -3.03 3.13 7.61
C GLU A 98 -3.44 2.01 6.66
N ILE A 99 -3.78 0.88 7.26
CA ILE A 99 -4.48 -0.24 6.61
C ILE A 99 -5.98 0.06 6.66
N ALA A 100 -6.64 0.02 5.50
CA ALA A 100 -8.00 0.48 5.30
C ALA A 100 -9.03 -0.68 5.15
N THR A 101 -8.57 -1.89 4.83
CA THR A 101 -9.45 -3.04 4.56
C THR A 101 -8.97 -4.31 5.25
N GLY A 102 -9.91 -5.25 5.44
CA GLY A 102 -9.60 -6.57 5.99
C GLY A 102 -8.60 -7.35 5.13
N GLU A 103 -8.66 -7.23 3.81
CA GLU A 103 -7.73 -7.88 2.89
C GLU A 103 -6.30 -7.36 3.07
N GLN A 104 -6.14 -6.03 3.12
CA GLN A 104 -4.83 -5.41 3.40
C GLN A 104 -4.28 -5.81 4.77
N LEU A 105 -5.15 -5.94 5.78
CA LEU A 105 -4.76 -6.44 7.09
C LEU A 105 -4.23 -7.88 7.00
N LEU A 106 -4.92 -8.76 6.27
CA LEU A 106 -4.48 -10.15 6.11
C LEU A 106 -3.17 -10.28 5.35
N GLU A 107 -2.98 -9.51 4.29
CA GLU A 107 -1.71 -9.44 3.56
C GLU A 107 -0.57 -9.00 4.49
N ALA A 108 -0.80 -7.99 5.34
CA ALA A 108 0.18 -7.57 6.33
C ALA A 108 0.47 -8.68 7.36
N LEU A 109 -0.56 -9.36 7.88
CA LEU A 109 -0.38 -10.46 8.85
C LEU A 109 0.34 -11.67 8.24
N GLU A 110 0.12 -11.94 6.95
CA GLU A 110 0.83 -12.96 6.19
C GLU A 110 2.32 -12.64 6.07
N LEU A 111 2.65 -11.41 5.64
CA LEU A 111 4.03 -10.97 5.51
C LEU A 111 4.79 -10.96 6.84
N LEU A 112 4.09 -10.60 7.93
CA LEU A 112 4.69 -10.57 9.27
C LEU A 112 4.87 -11.96 9.88
N GLY A 113 4.10 -12.97 9.44
CA GLY A 113 4.27 -14.36 9.84
C GLY A 113 3.99 -14.66 11.32
N ASN A 114 3.38 -13.74 12.06
CA ASN A 114 3.16 -13.88 13.50
C ASN A 114 1.97 -14.79 13.86
N PHE A 115 0.99 -14.92 12.97
CA PHE A 115 -0.18 -15.77 13.14
C PHE A 115 -0.12 -16.98 12.20
N LYS A 116 -0.48 -18.15 12.71
CA LYS A 116 -0.59 -19.40 11.94
C LYS A 116 -1.75 -19.31 10.94
N ASP A 117 -1.76 -20.17 9.93
CA ASP A 117 -2.78 -20.19 8.87
C ASP A 117 -4.21 -20.31 9.43
N LYS A 118 -4.40 -21.15 10.45
CA LYS A 118 -5.69 -21.31 11.12
C LYS A 118 -6.14 -20.02 11.81
N GLU A 119 -5.21 -19.31 12.45
CA GLU A 119 -5.47 -18.05 13.13
C GLU A 119 -5.81 -16.95 12.11
N ARG A 120 -5.02 -16.85 11.02
CA ARG A 120 -5.27 -15.93 9.91
C ARG A 120 -6.63 -16.18 9.26
N THR A 121 -7.03 -17.45 9.10
CA THR A 121 -8.36 -17.83 8.59
C THR A 121 -9.48 -17.32 9.50
N THR A 122 -9.34 -17.45 10.82
CA THR A 122 -10.33 -16.92 11.77
C THR A 122 -10.41 -15.39 11.72
N ILE A 123 -9.26 -14.71 11.66
CA ILE A 123 -9.21 -13.25 11.51
C ILE A 123 -9.89 -12.84 10.21
N ALA A 124 -9.61 -13.54 9.10
CA ALA A 124 -10.17 -13.26 7.79
C ALA A 124 -11.69 -13.28 7.78
N GLN A 125 -12.29 -14.28 8.42
CA GLN A 125 -13.75 -14.38 8.55
C GLN A 125 -14.35 -13.18 9.31
N GLN A 126 -13.66 -12.67 10.32
CA GLN A 126 -14.16 -11.59 11.17
C GLN A 126 -14.05 -10.21 10.52
N VAL A 127 -13.04 -10.01 9.66
CA VAL A 127 -12.78 -8.73 8.98
C VAL A 127 -13.30 -8.68 7.54
N LYS A 128 -13.81 -9.80 7.00
CA LYS A 128 -14.30 -9.90 5.61
C LYS A 128 -15.40 -8.87 5.34
N GLY A 129 -15.19 -8.07 4.30
CA GLY A 129 -16.15 -7.03 3.88
C GLY A 129 -16.24 -5.84 4.84
N LYS A 130 -15.40 -5.77 5.87
CA LYS A 130 -15.38 -4.67 6.85
C LYS A 130 -14.23 -3.73 6.56
N LYS A 131 -14.47 -2.44 6.82
CA LYS A 131 -13.39 -1.46 6.84
C LYS A 131 -12.51 -1.72 8.06
N VAL A 132 -11.21 -1.55 7.85
CA VAL A 132 -10.22 -1.55 8.93
C VAL A 132 -9.54 -0.17 8.94
N TRP A 133 -9.13 0.36 10.09
CA TRP A 133 -8.38 1.62 10.17
C TRP A 133 -7.29 1.50 11.22
N ILE A 134 -6.13 1.00 10.83
CA ILE A 134 -5.01 0.81 11.77
C ILE A 134 -3.68 1.26 11.17
N GLY A 135 -2.96 2.09 11.93
CA GLY A 135 -1.59 2.46 11.60
C GLY A 135 -0.60 1.33 11.85
N ILE A 136 0.44 1.21 11.03
CA ILE A 136 1.40 0.08 11.09
C ILE A 136 2.04 -0.10 12.47
N LYS A 137 2.50 0.99 13.11
CA LYS A 137 3.09 0.91 14.47
C LYS A 137 2.11 0.33 15.48
N LYS A 138 0.85 0.71 15.37
CA LYS A 138 -0.25 0.26 16.23
C LYS A 138 -0.56 -1.21 15.98
N LEU A 139 -0.63 -1.62 14.71
CA LEU A 139 -0.80 -3.02 14.32
C LEU A 139 0.28 -3.92 14.95
N LEU A 140 1.55 -3.53 14.83
CA LEU A 140 2.66 -4.29 15.41
C LEU A 140 2.52 -4.45 16.94
N MET A 141 2.14 -3.37 17.64
CA MET A 141 1.87 -3.40 19.08
C MET A 141 0.73 -4.38 19.42
N LEU A 142 -0.39 -4.34 18.68
CA LEU A 142 -1.52 -5.24 18.93
C LEU A 142 -1.16 -6.70 18.72
N ILE A 143 -0.35 -7.00 17.70
CA ILE A 143 0.16 -8.35 17.43
C ILE A 143 1.01 -8.82 18.61
N GLU A 144 1.98 -8.01 19.04
CA GLU A 144 2.89 -8.35 20.13
C GLU A 144 2.13 -8.62 21.44
N MET A 145 1.18 -7.76 21.81
CA MET A 145 0.31 -7.96 22.97
C MET A 145 -0.51 -9.26 22.87
N SER A 146 -0.94 -9.63 21.66
CA SER A 146 -1.72 -10.84 21.44
C SER A 146 -0.88 -12.10 21.52
N LEU A 147 0.40 -12.04 21.09
CA LEU A 147 1.33 -13.18 21.16
C LEU A 147 1.72 -13.57 22.59
N GLN A 148 1.61 -12.63 23.55
CA GLN A 148 1.83 -12.90 24.97
C GLN A 148 0.72 -13.76 25.59
N MET A 149 -0.41 -13.92 24.91
CA MET A 149 -1.50 -14.80 25.35
C MET A 149 -1.21 -16.26 25.00
N ASP A 150 -1.87 -17.18 25.72
CA ASP A 150 -1.92 -18.58 25.32
C ASP A 150 -2.45 -18.73 23.89
N PRO A 151 -1.95 -19.70 23.10
CA PRO A 151 -2.31 -19.88 21.69
C PRO A 151 -3.83 -19.90 21.40
N GLU A 152 -4.62 -20.42 22.34
CA GLU A 152 -6.09 -20.44 22.26
C GLU A 152 -6.73 -19.04 22.23
N TYR A 153 -6.12 -18.06 22.90
CA TYR A 153 -6.72 -16.74 23.12
C TYR A 153 -6.14 -15.62 22.27
N ARG A 154 -5.04 -15.86 21.54
CA ARG A 154 -4.32 -14.83 20.77
C ARG A 154 -5.21 -14.10 19.77
N VAL A 155 -5.93 -14.85 18.94
CA VAL A 155 -6.84 -14.27 17.92
C VAL A 155 -7.95 -13.46 18.57
N ARG A 156 -8.52 -13.97 19.68
CA ARG A 156 -9.57 -13.27 20.42
C ARG A 156 -9.06 -11.95 21.00
N LYS A 157 -7.87 -11.96 21.60
CA LYS A 157 -7.22 -10.75 22.13
C LYS A 157 -6.92 -9.75 21.02
N PHE A 158 -6.36 -10.20 19.90
CA PHE A 158 -6.07 -9.34 18.76
C PHE A 158 -7.31 -8.63 18.22
N LEU A 159 -8.40 -9.37 17.98
CA LEU A 159 -9.65 -8.80 17.47
C LEU A 159 -10.35 -7.90 18.49
N ALA A 160 -10.14 -8.11 19.79
CA ALA A 160 -10.64 -7.20 20.84
C ALA A 160 -9.87 -5.88 20.81
N LEU A 161 -8.53 -5.94 20.80
CA LEU A 161 -7.69 -4.76 20.70
C LEU A 161 -7.96 -3.98 19.41
N LEU A 162 -8.13 -4.66 18.27
CA LEU A 162 -8.45 -4.01 17.00
C LEU A 162 -9.78 -3.22 17.07
N ARG A 163 -10.76 -3.71 17.85
CA ARG A 163 -12.03 -3.02 18.08
C ARG A 163 -11.89 -1.82 19.00
N GLU A 164 -11.19 -1.98 20.13
CA GLU A 164 -10.96 -0.92 21.11
C GLU A 164 -10.33 0.32 20.46
N GLU A 165 -9.49 0.08 19.46
CA GLU A 165 -8.77 1.12 18.75
C GLU A 165 -9.61 1.86 17.69
N GLY A 166 -10.90 1.53 17.58
CA GLY A 166 -11.80 2.08 16.56
C GLY A 166 -11.48 1.59 15.15
N ALA A 167 -10.60 0.59 15.03
CA ALA A 167 -10.04 0.16 13.75
C ALA A 167 -10.98 -0.75 12.98
N SER A 168 -12.19 -1.08 13.44
CA SER A 168 -13.20 -1.76 12.62
C SER A 168 -14.60 -1.60 13.22
N PRO A 169 -15.64 -1.28 12.41
CA PRO A 169 -17.03 -1.45 12.82
C PRO A 169 -17.36 -2.95 12.76
N LEU A 170 -16.89 -3.74 13.74
CA LEU A 170 -17.47 -5.07 13.96
C LEU A 170 -18.80 -4.82 14.66
N ASP A 171 -19.91 -5.01 13.95
CA ASP A 171 -21.26 -4.76 14.47
C ASP A 171 -21.45 -5.39 15.85
N PHE A 172 -21.98 -4.59 16.78
CA PHE A 172 -22.50 -5.01 18.06
C PHE A 172 -23.85 -5.71 17.83
N GLU A 173 -23.87 -6.88 17.19
CA GLU A 173 -25.05 -7.75 17.19
C GLU A 173 -24.70 -9.19 17.59
N SER A 174 -25.01 -9.47 18.86
CA SER A 174 -25.54 -10.71 19.44
C SER A 174 -24.85 -12.05 19.16
N GLY A 175 -24.34 -12.69 20.23
CA GLY A 175 -24.44 -14.15 20.34
C GLY A 175 -23.35 -14.94 21.06
N LEU A 176 -22.25 -14.35 21.54
CA LEU A 176 -21.14 -15.15 22.14
C LEU A 176 -20.77 -14.78 23.59
N PHE A 177 -21.60 -13.97 24.27
CA PHE A 177 -21.45 -13.67 25.70
C PHE A 177 -22.72 -14.01 26.50
N ALA A 178 -23.42 -15.07 26.11
CA ALA A 178 -24.36 -15.74 26.99
C ALA A 178 -23.86 -17.18 27.19
N ASN A 179 -23.57 -17.53 28.44
CA ASN A 179 -23.09 -18.81 28.96
C ASN A 179 -21.57 -18.96 29.09
N THR A 180 -21.04 -18.39 30.19
CA THR A 180 -20.36 -19.22 31.20
C THR A 180 -20.32 -18.47 32.53
N GLN A 181 -21.08 -19.05 33.48
CA GLN A 181 -21.33 -18.69 34.88
C GLN A 181 -22.29 -17.52 35.14
#